data_AF-X1E266-F1
#
_entry.id   AF-X1E266-F1
#
_cell.length_a   1.000
_cell.length_b   1.000
_cell.length_c   1.000
_cell.angle_alpha   90.00
_cell.angle_beta   90.00
_cell.angle_gamma   90.00
#
_symmetry.space_group_name_H-M   'P 1'
#
loop_
_entity.id
_entity.type
_entity.pdbx_description
1 polymer ?
#
loop_
_entity_poly.entity_id
_entity_poly.type
_entity_poly.pdbx_seq_one_letter_code
_entity_poly.pdbx_strand_id
1 'polypeptide(L)' 'DPTNIETIYNIACLESLKNNQVKALELLTKVIEFDKRYLERAMMDDRFDDIRDSNEFKELIGE' A
#
# COMPACT_ATOMS: atom_id res chain seq x y z
N ASP A 1 6.31 18.55 1.81
CA ASP A 1 5.98 18.38 3.23
C ASP A 1 5.83 16.89 3.50
N PRO A 2 6.77 16.25 4.23
CA PRO A 2 6.74 14.81 4.54
C PRO A 2 5.46 14.37 5.28
N THR A 3 4.69 15.32 5.81
CA THR A 3 3.36 15.11 6.41
C THR A 3 2.33 14.54 5.43
N ASN A 4 2.56 14.60 4.11
CA ASN A 4 1.63 14.09 3.11
C ASN A 4 1.79 12.58 2.82
N ILE A 5 3.02 12.05 2.74
CA ILE A 5 3.21 10.66 2.26
C ILE A 5 2.77 9.61 3.28
N GLU A 6 3.02 9.85 4.56
CA GLU A 6 2.53 9.00 5.64
C GLU A 6 0.99 9.03 5.72
N THR A 7 0.40 10.19 5.43
CA THR A 7 -1.07 10.32 5.35
C THR A 7 -1.61 9.49 4.19
N ILE A 8 -1.00 9.56 3.01
CA ILE A 8 -1.39 8.74 1.84
C ILE A 8 -1.26 7.25 2.14
N TYR A 9 -0.18 6.83 2.82
CA TYR A 9 0.01 5.43 3.23
C TYR A 9 -1.09 4.97 4.20
N ASN A 10 -1.42 5.78 5.19
CA ASN A 10 -2.51 5.46 6.12
C ASN A 10 -3.87 5.42 5.42
N ILE A 11 -4.12 6.27 4.41
CA ILE A 11 -5.33 6.17 3.58
C ILE A 11 -5.31 4.87 2.78
N ALA A 12 -4.18 4.46 2.19
CA ALA A 12 -4.07 3.19 1.48
C ALA A 12 -4.45 2.00 2.39
N CYS A 13 -3.97 2.01 3.64
CA CYS A 13 -4.35 1.01 4.65
C CYS A 13 -5.85 1.03 4.95
N LEU A 14 -6.44 2.21 5.14
CA LEU A 14 -7.87 2.34 5.42
C LEU A 14 -8.74 1.88 4.24
N GLU A 15 -8.31 2.15 3.01
CA GLU A 15 -9.02 1.66 1.81
C GLU A 15 -8.89 0.15 1.67
N SER A 16 -7.74 -0.43 2.01
CA SER A 16 -7.56 -1.89 2.07
C SER A 16 -8.54 -2.54 3.06
N LEU A 17 -8.60 -2.03 4.30
CA LEU A 17 -9.52 -2.50 5.35
C LEU A 17 -11.01 -2.34 4.99
N LYS A 18 -11.34 -1.44 4.05
CA LYS A 18 -12.71 -1.26 3.53
C LYS A 18 -13.01 -2.17 2.33
N ASN A 19 -12.10 -3.07 1.96
CA ASN A 19 -12.15 -3.86 0.72
C ASN A 19 -12.15 -3.02 -0.57
N ASN A 20 -11.68 -1.77 -0.50
CA ASN A 20 -11.50 -0.91 -1.68
C ASN A 20 -10.13 -1.18 -2.33
N GLN A 21 -9.93 -2.42 -2.80
CA GLN A 21 -8.62 -2.95 -3.23
C GLN A 21 -7.94 -2.09 -4.30
N VAL A 22 -8.69 -1.68 -5.33
CA VAL A 22 -8.20 -0.80 -6.41
C VAL A 22 -7.62 0.49 -5.83
N LYS A 23 -8.33 1.11 -4.87
CA LYS A 23 -7.90 2.38 -4.29
C LYS A 23 -6.70 2.22 -3.36
N ALA A 24 -6.68 1.14 -2.58
CA ALA A 24 -5.56 0.80 -1.72
C ALA A 24 -4.27 0.66 -2.54
N LEU A 25 -4.32 -0.11 -3.64
CA LEU A 25 -3.18 -0.33 -4.54
C LEU A 25 -2.73 0.97 -5.22
N GLU A 26 -3.65 1.78 -5.76
CA GLU A 26 -3.31 3.08 -6.36
C GLU A 26 -2.52 4.00 -5.42
N LEU A 27 -2.97 4.07 -4.15
CA LEU A 27 -2.34 4.93 -3.15
C LEU A 27 -1.01 4.33 -2.68
N LEU A 28 -0.96 3.02 -2.48
CA LEU A 28 0.24 2.32 -2.07
C LEU A 28 1.36 2.43 -3.12
N THR A 29 1.04 2.27 -4.41
CA THR A 29 2.00 2.45 -5.50
C THR A 29 2.61 3.85 -5.49
N LYS A 30 1.79 4.89 -5.34
CA LYS A 30 2.28 6.29 -5.23
C LYS A 30 3.24 6.48 -4.06
N VAL A 31 2.96 5.83 -2.94
CA VAL A 31 3.81 5.90 -1.75
C VAL A 31 5.16 5.23 -2.00
N ILE A 32 5.17 4.04 -2.61
CA ILE A 32 6.38 3.28 -2.91
C ILE A 32 7.23 3.95 -4.00
N GLU A 33 6.60 4.53 -5.03
CA GLU A 33 7.29 5.31 -6.06
C GLU A 33 7.99 6.54 -5.47
N PHE A 34 7.39 7.16 -4.46
CA PHE A 34 7.97 8.30 -3.74
C PHE A 34 9.08 7.87 -2.78
N ASP A 35 8.86 6.80 -2.00
CA ASP A 35 9.82 6.28 -1.03
C ASP A 35 9.71 4.76 -0.91
N LYS A 36 10.71 4.07 -1.47
CA LYS A 36 10.77 2.61 -1.53
C LYS A 36 10.77 1.94 -0.16
N ARG A 37 11.07 2.64 0.94
CA ARG A 37 11.02 2.07 2.30
C ARG A 37 9.61 1.63 2.70
N TYR A 38 8.58 2.19 2.07
CA TYR A 38 7.20 1.76 2.29
C TYR A 38 6.89 0.39 1.68
N LEU A 39 7.74 -0.13 0.79
CA LEU A 39 7.60 -1.48 0.25
C LEU A 39 7.75 -2.52 1.36
N GLU A 40 8.88 -2.49 2.06
CA GLU A 40 9.16 -3.38 3.21
C GLU A 40 8.09 -3.22 4.29
N ARG A 41 7.65 -1.98 4.53
CA ARG A 41 6.57 -1.71 5.48
C ARG A 41 5.25 -2.37 5.04
N ALA A 42 4.85 -2.24 3.77
CA ALA A 42 3.61 -2.82 3.27
C ALA A 42 3.61 -4.35 3.29
N MET A 43 4.76 -4.99 3.05
CA MET A 43 4.92 -6.45 3.13
C MET A 43 4.65 -7.00 4.55
N MET A 44 4.89 -6.19 5.58
CA MET A 44 4.74 -6.58 6.99
C MET A 44 3.48 -5.99 7.66
N ASP A 45 2.70 -5.17 6.95
CA ASP A 45 1.55 -4.48 7.52
C ASP A 45 0.28 -5.30 7.30
N ASP A 46 -0.26 -5.85 8.39
CA ASP A 46 -1.46 -6.71 8.39
C ASP A 46 -2.70 -5.99 7.84
N ARG A 47 -2.69 -4.65 7.75
CA ARG A 47 -3.78 -3.88 7.14
C ARG A 47 -3.89 -4.10 5.63
N PHE A 48 -2.87 -4.71 5.01
CA PHE A 48 -2.89 -5.13 3.61
C PHE A 48 -3.17 -6.62 3.41
N ASP A 49 -3.50 -7.39 4.45
CA ASP A 49 -3.78 -8.83 4.31
C ASP A 49 -4.87 -9.12 3.26
N ASP A 50 -5.91 -8.28 3.19
CA ASP A 50 -7.03 -8.41 2.23
C ASP A 50 -6.60 -8.24 0.75
N ILE A 51 -5.43 -7.64 0.48
CA ILE A 51 -4.89 -7.45 -0.86
C ILE A 51 -3.57 -8.19 -1.11
N ARG A 52 -2.96 -8.79 -0.08
CA ARG A 52 -1.61 -9.38 -0.14
C ARG A 52 -1.51 -10.51 -1.18
N ASP A 53 -2.59 -11.23 -1.39
CA ASP A 53 -2.65 -12.31 -2.36
C ASP A 53 -3.00 -11.89 -3.78
N SER A 54 -3.37 -10.62 -4.01
CA SER A 54 -3.70 -10.11 -5.34
C SER A 54 -2.46 -10.09 -6.23
N ASN A 55 -2.67 -10.28 -7.53
CA ASN A 55 -1.58 -10.23 -8.51
C ASN A 55 -0.91 -8.84 -8.52
N GLU A 56 -1.70 -7.77 -8.38
CA GLU A 56 -1.21 -6.40 -8.35
C GLU A 56 -0.32 -6.13 -7.14
N PHE A 57 -0.65 -6.68 -5.96
CA PHE A 57 0.20 -6.53 -4.79
C PHE A 57 1.51 -7.31 -4.96
N LYS A 58 1.44 -8.53 -5.50
CA LYS A 58 2.61 -9.36 -5.82
C LYS A 58 3.53 -8.69 -6.83
N GLU A 59 2.97 -8.14 -7.91
CA GLU A 59 3.72 -7.33 -8.89
C GLU A 59 4.37 -6.11 -8.25
N LEU A 60 3.69 -5.45 -7.30
CA LEU A 60 4.22 -4.28 -6.60
C LEU A 60 5.42 -4.63 -5.71
N ILE A 61 5.43 -5.81 -5.10
CA ILE A 61 6.52 -6.32 -4.24
C ILE A 61 7.58 -7.14 -4.97
N GLY A 62 7.33 -7.49 -6.24
CA GLY A 62 8.25 -8.27 -7.07
C GLY A 62 8.23 -9.78 -6.82
N GLU A 63 7.08 -10.32 -6.40
CA GLU A 63 6.81 -11.78 -6.27
C GLU A 63 6.08 -12.39 -7.47
#